data_AF-A0A3N5UKT2-F1
#
_entry.id   AF-A0A3N5UKT2-F1
#
_cell.length_a   1.000
_cell.length_b   1.000
_cell.length_c   1.000
_cell.angle_alpha   90.00
_cell.angle_beta   90.00
_cell.angle_gamma   90.00
#
_symmetry.space_group_name_H-M   'P 1'
#
loop_
_entity.id
_entity.type
_entity.pdbx_description
1 polymer ?
#
loop_
_entity_poly.entity_id
_entity_poly.type
_entity_poly.pdbx_seq_one_letter_code
_entity_poly.pdbx_strand_id
1 'polypeptide(L)' 'METLKALVDMLPEDDQDARRELAAAFDMLLARKRRYFAKSTRVILDYQITESADMVHLDVISTPGKAYHLPQ' A
#
# COMPACT_ATOMS: atom_id res chain seq x y z
N MET A 1 -6.24 -7.37 10.63
CA MET A 1 -5.43 -8.44 9.99
C MET A 1 -6.24 -9.17 8.93
N GLU A 2 -7.54 -9.39 9.12
CA GLU A 2 -8.41 -10.05 8.14
C GLU A 2 -8.40 -9.39 6.75
N THR A 3 -8.41 -8.06 6.67
CA THR A 3 -8.40 -7.34 5.38
C THR A 3 -7.11 -7.53 4.57
N LEU A 4 -5.98 -7.69 5.26
CA LEU A 4 -4.67 -7.87 4.61
C LEU A 4 -4.54 -9.29 4.06
N LYS A 5 -5.03 -10.26 4.83
CA LYS A 5 -5.13 -11.66 4.42
C LYS A 5 -6.03 -11.79 3.18
N ALA A 6 -7.17 -11.11 3.17
CA ALA A 6 -8.07 -11.07 2.00
C ALA A 6 -7.41 -10.47 0.75
N LEU A 7 -6.54 -9.46 0.88
CA LEU A 7 -5.79 -8.88 -0.25
C LEU A 7 -4.74 -9.84 -0.81
N VAL A 8 -4.05 -10.59 0.04
CA VAL A 8 -3.07 -11.60 -0.37
C VAL A 8 -3.76 -12.82 -1.00
N ASP A 9 -4.92 -13.21 -0.46
CA ASP A 9 -5.72 -14.32 -0.98
C ASP A 9 -6.33 -14.02 -2.37
N MET A 10 -6.43 -12.74 -2.77
CA MET A 10 -6.91 -12.31 -4.09
C MET A 10 -5.87 -12.39 -5.22
N LEU A 11 -4.60 -12.66 -4.91
CA LEU A 11 -3.55 -12.81 -5.93
C LEU A 11 -3.66 -14.18 -6.63
N PRO A 12 -2.96 -14.47 -7.73
CA PRO A 12 -2.92 -15.82 -8.32
C PRO A 12 -2.25 -16.84 -7.37
N GLU A 13 -2.72 -18.09 -7.33
CA GLU A 13 -2.24 -19.15 -6.39
C GLU A 13 -0.86 -19.71 -6.74
N ASP A 14 -0.38 -19.34 -7.91
CA ASP A 14 0.68 -19.97 -8.69
C ASP A 14 2.06 -19.83 -8.01
N ASP A 15 2.21 -18.85 -7.12
CA ASP A 15 3.44 -18.59 -6.35
C ASP A 15 3.13 -18.30 -4.86
N GLN A 16 3.04 -19.37 -4.08
CA GLN A 16 2.76 -19.31 -2.64
C GLN A 16 3.87 -18.62 -1.85
N ASP A 17 5.12 -18.67 -2.33
CA ASP A 17 6.25 -18.03 -1.65
C ASP A 17 6.23 -16.52 -1.89
N ALA A 18 5.99 -16.06 -3.12
CA ALA A 18 5.79 -14.63 -3.42
C ALA A 18 4.62 -14.04 -2.63
N ARG A 19 3.52 -14.79 -2.44
CA ARG A 19 2.39 -14.36 -1.59
C ARG A 19 2.79 -14.19 -0.12
N ARG A 20 3.56 -15.13 0.43
CA ARG A 20 4.06 -15.04 1.82
C ARG A 20 5.00 -13.87 2.00
N GLU A 21 5.92 -13.67 1.06
CA GLU A 21 6.84 -12.53 1.06
C GLU A 21 6.08 -11.22 1.01
N LEU A 22 5.07 -11.11 0.14
CA LEU A 22 4.23 -9.93 0.04
C LEU A 22 3.43 -9.67 1.33
N ALA A 23 2.84 -10.71 1.93
CA ALA A 23 2.13 -10.59 3.20
C ALA A 23 3.05 -10.05 4.31
N ALA A 24 4.26 -10.61 4.41
CA ALA A 24 5.27 -10.16 5.37
C ALA A 24 5.71 -8.71 5.11
N ALA A 25 5.90 -8.33 3.84
CA ALA A 25 6.23 -6.96 3.45
C ALA A 25 5.12 -5.99 3.86
N PHE A 26 3.85 -6.33 3.62
CA PHE A 26 2.73 -5.51 4.04
C PHE A 26 2.64 -5.36 5.57
N ASP A 27 2.82 -6.44 6.32
CA ASP A 27 2.81 -6.38 7.78
C ASP A 27 3.92 -5.46 8.31
N MET A 28 5.13 -5.58 7.76
CA MET A 28 6.24 -4.69 8.09
C MET A 28 5.94 -3.22 7.76
N LEU A 29 5.41 -2.95 6.57
CA LEU A 29 5.04 -1.60 6.14
C LEU A 29 3.91 -1.01 7.01
N LEU A 30 2.93 -1.82 7.40
CA LEU A 30 1.84 -1.41 8.28
C LEU A 30 2.34 -1.10 9.69
N ALA A 31 3.24 -1.93 10.23
CA ALA A 31 3.89 -1.66 11.50
C ALA A 31 4.70 -0.35 11.46
N ARG A 32 5.46 -0.12 10.38
CA ARG A 32 6.19 1.14 10.16
C ARG A 32 5.26 2.34 10.05
N LYS A 33 4.13 2.21 9.32
CA LYS A 33 3.09 3.25 9.24
C LYS A 33 2.55 3.59 10.63
N ARG A 34 2.19 2.57 11.43
CA ARG A 34 1.66 2.77 12.79
C ARG A 34 2.67 3.45 13.71
N ARG A 35 3.97 3.15 13.55
CA ARG A 35 5.03 3.73 14.38
C ARG A 35 5.35 5.18 14.02
N TYR A 36 5.56 5.48 12.74
CA TYR A 36 6.09 6.77 12.30
C TYR A 36 5.04 7.72 11.72
N PHE A 37 3.94 7.18 11.21
CA PHE A 37 2.91 7.93 10.49
C PHE A 37 1.51 7.70 11.10
N ALA A 38 1.43 7.45 12.42
CA ALA A 38 0.18 7.13 13.13
C ALA A 38 -0.95 8.15 12.89
N LYS A 39 -0.58 9.42 12.72
CA LYS A 39 -1.52 10.54 12.50
C LYS A 39 -1.83 10.77 11.01
N SER A 40 -1.14 10.08 10.10
CA SER A 40 -1.40 10.20 8.67
C SER A 40 -2.68 9.46 8.32
N THR A 41 -3.73 10.25 8.15
CA THR A 41 -5.05 9.79 7.69
C THR A 41 -5.22 9.95 6.19
N ARG A 42 -4.16 10.35 5.47
CA ARG A 42 -4.22 10.53 4.02
C ARG A 42 -4.39 9.19 3.32
N VAL A 43 -5.18 9.21 2.26
CA VAL A 43 -5.35 8.10 1.32
C VAL A 43 -4.71 8.47 -0.01
N ILE A 44 -4.12 7.47 -0.67
CA ILE A 44 -3.56 7.63 -2.01
C ILE A 44 -4.73 7.60 -2.99
N LEU A 45 -4.82 8.61 -3.85
CA LEU A 45 -5.80 8.68 -4.93
C LEU A 45 -5.23 8.14 -6.22
N ASP A 46 -3.99 8.52 -6.50
CA ASP A 46 -3.26 8.14 -7.69
C ASP A 46 -1.76 8.11 -7.41
N TYR A 47 -1.02 7.33 -8.19
CA TYR A 47 0.42 7.26 -8.10
C TYR A 47 1.03 6.99 -9.48
N GLN A 48 2.21 7.58 -9.71
CA GLN A 48 3.00 7.34 -10.90
C GLN A 48 4.40 6.87 -10.50
N ILE A 49 4.81 5.73 -11.04
CA ILE A 49 6.17 5.21 -10.89
C ILE A 49 6.92 5.52 -12.17
N THR A 50 8.05 6.21 -12.05
CA THR A 50 8.97 6.45 -13.16
C THR A 50 10.31 5.81 -12.83
N GLU A 51 10.76 4.89 -13.66
CA GLU A 51 12.04 4.18 -13.49
C GLU A 51 13.04 4.61 -14.56
N SER A 52 14.23 5.03 -14.13
CA SER A 52 15.41 5.23 -14.95
C SER A 52 16.47 4.18 -14.61
N ALA A 53 17.57 4.14 -15.38
CA ALA A 53 18.64 3.15 -15.20
C ALA A 53 19.28 3.15 -13.80
N ASP A 54 19.12 4.22 -13.04
CA ASP A 54 19.77 4.49 -11.76
C ASP A 54 18.80 4.92 -10.64
N MET A 55 17.51 5.12 -10.94
CA MET A 55 16.58 5.71 -9.99
C MET A 55 15.13 5.27 -10.21
N VAL A 56 14.44 5.06 -9.09
CA VAL A 56 12.98 4.86 -9.05
C VAL A 56 12.36 6.09 -8.39
N HIS A 57 11.54 6.81 -9.16
CA HIS A 57 10.71 7.90 -8.67
C HIS A 57 9.27 7.42 -8.44
N LEU A 58 8.69 7.87 -7.34
CA LEU A 58 7.29 7.63 -6.99
C LEU A 58 6.61 8.98 -6.73
N ASP A 59 5.75 9.40 -7.65
CA ASP A 59 4.87 10.54 -7.48
C ASP A 59 3.54 10.05 -6.91
N VAL A 60 3.03 10.74 -5.87
CA VAL A 60 1.81 10.32 -5.16
C VAL A 60 0.85 11.48 -5.01
N ILE A 61 -0.34 11.33 -5.58
CA ILE A 61 -1.48 12.21 -5.32
C ILE A 61 -2.27 11.63 -4.15
N SER A 62 -2.50 12.42 -3.12
CA SER A 62 -3.21 11.97 -1.92
C SER A 62 -4.17 13.02 -1.39
N THR A 63 -5.22 12.58 -0.70
CA THR A 63 -6.19 13.44 -0.02
C THR A 63 -6.36 13.00 1.45
N PRO A 64 -6.74 13.89 2.39
CA PRO A 64 -7.15 13.46 3.73
C PRO A 64 -8.29 12.43 3.65
N GLY A 65 -8.24 11.36 4.43
CA GLY A 65 -9.21 10.26 4.36
C GLY A 65 -10.67 10.69 4.59
N LYS A 66 -10.90 11.76 5.35
CA LYS A 66 -12.24 12.34 5.54
C LYS A 66 -12.84 12.93 4.25
N ALA A 67 -12.01 13.33 3.30
CA ALA A 67 -12.44 13.91 2.02
C ALA A 67 -12.65 12.86 0.92
N TYR A 68 -12.23 11.61 1.14
CA TYR A 68 -12.39 10.51 0.18
C TYR A 68 -13.84 10.03 0.05
N HIS A 69 -14.65 10.16 1.10
CA HIS A 69 -16.05 9.70 1.12
C HIS A 69 -17.06 10.74 0.63
N LEU A 70 -16.62 11.88 0.10
CA LEU A 70 -17.55 12.83 -0.50
C LEU A 70 -17.94 12.31 -1.90
N PRO A 71 -19.23 12.06 -2.17
CA PRO A 71 -19.67 11.78 -3.54
C PRO A 71 -19.27 12.98 -4.40
N GLN A 72 -18.64 12.69 -5.55
CA GLN A 72 -18.38 13.70 -6.57
C GLN A 72 -19.69 14.18 -7.19
#